data_AF-A0A7C5EJ79-F1
#
_entry.id   AF-A0A7C5EJ79-F1
#
_cell.length_a   1.000
_cell.length_b   1.000
_cell.length_c   1.000
_cell.angle_alpha   90.00
_cell.angle_beta   90.00
_cell.angle_gamma   90.00
#
_symmetry.space_group_name_H-M   'P 1'
#
loop_
_entity.id
_entity.type
_entity.pdbx_description
1 polymer ?
#
loop_
_entity_poly.entity_id
_entity_poly.type
_entity_poly.pdbx_seq_one_letter_code
_entity_poly.pdbx_strand_id
1 'polypeptide(L)' 'MKTISYTEALREALAEEMRRDTSVILMGEDIGRYGGAFGVTRTLLDRFGPRRVINTPISELSFVGAA' A
#
# COMPACT_ATOMS: atom_id res chain seq x y z
N MET A 1 -19.85 9.02 -12.70
CA MET A 1 -18.52 9.21 -12.08
C MET A 1 -18.70 9.27 -10.58
N LYS A 2 -17.90 8.53 -9.80
CA LYS A 2 -17.99 8.56 -8.33
C LYS A 2 -17.23 9.79 -7.82
N THR A 3 -17.79 10.51 -6.85
CA THR A 3 -17.07 11.59 -6.16
C THR A 3 -16.39 11.02 -4.92
N ILE A 4 -15.07 10.97 -4.92
CA ILE A 4 -14.23 10.46 -3.82
C ILE A 4 -13.03 11.38 -3.62
N SER A 5 -12.41 11.29 -2.44
CA SER A 5 -11.13 11.97 -2.19
C SER A 5 -10.00 11.38 -3.02
N TYR A 6 -8.93 12.16 -3.21
CA TYR A 6 -7.73 11.70 -3.90
C TYR A 6 -7.09 10.49 -3.21
N THR A 7 -7.06 10.46 -1.88
CA THR A 7 -6.58 9.33 -1.07
C THR A 7 -7.38 8.05 -1.34
N GLU A 8 -8.70 8.15 -1.46
CA GLU A 8 -9.55 7.01 -1.78
C GLU A 8 -9.31 6.52 -3.22
N ALA A 9 -9.15 7.43 -4.17
CA ALA A 9 -8.85 7.07 -5.56
C ALA A 9 -7.52 6.30 -5.67
N LEU A 10 -6.47 6.74 -4.97
CA LEU A 10 -5.20 6.02 -4.90
C LEU A 10 -5.36 4.64 -4.25
N ARG A 11 -6.12 4.55 -3.16
CA ARG A 11 -6.39 3.27 -2.48
C ARG A 11 -7.16 2.29 -3.37
N GLU A 12 -8.16 2.78 -4.09
CA GLU A 12 -8.95 1.99 -5.04
C GLU A 12 -8.06 1.43 -6.14
N ALA A 13 -7.24 2.28 -6.77
CA ALA A 13 -6.29 1.88 -7.82
C ALA A 13 -5.28 0.83 -7.32
N LEU A 14 -4.63 1.05 -6.17
CA LEU A 14 -3.70 0.07 -5.60
C LEU A 14 -4.39 -1.26 -5.33
N ALA A 15 -5.59 -1.22 -4.74
CA ALA A 15 -6.31 -2.44 -4.40
C ALA A 15 -6.83 -3.18 -5.64
N GLU A 16 -7.13 -2.49 -6.73
CA GLU A 16 -7.52 -3.08 -8.02
C GLU A 16 -6.34 -3.84 -8.63
N GLU A 17 -5.18 -3.20 -8.76
CA GLU A 17 -3.99 -3.85 -9.33
C GLU A 17 -3.47 -4.99 -8.44
N MET A 18 -3.52 -4.85 -7.11
CA MET A 18 -3.16 -5.95 -6.20
C MET A 18 -4.11 -7.16 -6.28
N ARG A 19 -5.38 -6.95 -6.66
CA ARG A 19 -6.36 -8.03 -6.92
C ARG A 19 -6.12 -8.67 -8.29
N ARG A 20 -5.80 -7.85 -9.29
CA ARG A 20 -5.57 -8.28 -10.67
C ARG A 20 -4.29 -9.09 -10.81
N ASP A 21 -3.23 -8.68 -10.13
CA ASP A 21 -1.90 -9.30 -10.22
C ASP A 21 -1.37 -9.62 -8.83
N THR A 22 -1.11 -10.91 -8.58
CA THR A 22 -0.59 -11.42 -7.31
C THR A 22 0.86 -11.04 -7.05
N SER A 23 1.61 -10.59 -8.07
CA SER A 23 3.00 -10.15 -7.96
C SER A 23 3.15 -8.72 -7.43
N VAL A 24 2.10 -7.88 -7.55
CA VAL A 24 2.14 -6.49 -7.09
C VAL A 24 2.23 -6.43 -5.57
N ILE A 25 3.29 -5.88 -5.01
CA ILE A 25 3.42 -5.66 -3.56
C ILE A 25 3.46 -4.16 -3.25
N LEU A 26 3.10 -3.81 -2.01
CA LEU A 26 3.35 -2.48 -1.46
C LEU A 26 4.47 -2.58 -0.42
N MET A 27 5.45 -1.69 -0.52
CA MET A 27 6.57 -1.60 0.40
C MET A 27 6.81 -0.14 0.78
N GLY A 28 6.98 0.14 2.06
CA GLY A 28 7.28 1.49 2.55
C GLY A 28 7.11 1.65 4.06
N GLU A 29 7.35 2.87 4.53
CA GLU A 29 7.29 3.23 5.95
C GLU A 29 5.84 3.46 6.40
N ASP A 30 5.47 2.88 7.54
CA ASP A 30 4.16 3.01 8.19
C ASP A 30 2.92 2.66 7.33
N ILE A 31 3.09 2.01 6.18
CA ILE A 31 2.00 1.62 5.28
C ILE A 31 1.19 0.41 5.75
N GLY A 32 1.68 -0.33 6.75
CA GLY A 32 1.03 -1.52 7.31
C GLY A 32 -0.17 -1.19 8.20
N ARG A 33 -0.11 -1.55 9.49
CA ARG A 33 -1.23 -1.37 10.44
C ARG A 33 -1.67 0.09 10.59
N TYR A 34 -0.74 1.05 10.48
CA TYR A 34 -1.05 2.47 10.55
C TYR A 34 -1.77 2.97 9.28
N GLY A 35 -1.53 2.34 8.13
CA GLY A 35 -2.21 2.64 6.86
C GLY A 35 -1.64 3.85 6.12
N GLY A 36 -0.40 4.23 6.43
CA GLY A 36 0.33 5.37 5.88
C GLY A 36 -0.08 6.71 6.48
N ALA A 37 0.84 7.68 6.52
CA ALA A 37 0.62 9.02 7.06
C ALA A 37 -0.62 9.73 6.49
N PHE A 38 -0.90 9.53 5.20
CA PHE A 38 -2.07 10.11 4.51
C PHE A 38 -3.26 9.14 4.43
N GLY A 39 -3.14 7.95 5.00
CA GLY A 39 -4.20 6.95 5.03
C GLY A 39 -4.42 6.19 3.72
N VAL A 40 -3.55 6.32 2.71
CA VAL A 40 -3.74 5.67 1.40
C VAL A 40 -3.85 4.14 1.55
N THR A 41 -3.00 3.51 2.36
CA THR A 41 -2.93 2.04 2.45
C THR A 41 -3.78 1.44 3.57
N ARG A 42 -4.64 2.23 4.24
CA ARG A 42 -5.59 1.70 5.24
C ARG A 42 -6.37 0.51 4.68
N THR A 43 -6.62 -0.49 5.52
CA THR A 43 -7.33 -1.75 5.20
C THR A 43 -6.64 -2.68 4.20
N LEU A 44 -5.60 -2.24 3.48
CA LEU A 44 -4.94 -3.08 2.48
C LEU A 44 -4.16 -4.23 3.13
N LEU A 45 -3.57 -4.00 4.31
CA LEU A 45 -2.91 -5.05 5.08
C LEU A 45 -3.88 -6.17 5.45
N ASP A 46 -5.08 -5.84 5.92
CA ASP A 46 -6.09 -6.84 6.31
C ASP A 46 -6.61 -7.62 5.09
N ARG A 47 -6.67 -6.97 3.92
CA ARG A 47 -7.18 -7.55 2.67
C ARG A 47 -6.17 -8.46 1.97
N PHE A 48 -4.88 -8.11 1.98
CA PHE A 48 -3.85 -8.77 1.17
C PHE A 48 -2.77 -9.47 2.00
N GLY A 49 -2.72 -9.21 3.30
CA GLY A 49 -1.80 -9.83 4.24
C GLY A 49 -0.38 -9.25 4.24
N PRO A 50 0.43 -9.62 5.24
CA PRO A 50 1.75 -9.03 5.49
C PRO A 50 2.81 -9.35 4.42
N ARG A 51 2.55 -10.33 3.55
CA ARG A 51 3.43 -10.65 2.42
C ARG A 51 3.23 -9.73 1.21
N ARG A 52 2.11 -8.99 1.17
CA ARG A 52 1.73 -8.10 0.06
C ARG A 52 1.72 -6.63 0.46
N VAL A 53 1.61 -6.32 1.75
CA VAL A 53 1.77 -4.97 2.31
C VAL A 53 2.86 -5.02 3.38
N ILE A 54 4.04 -4.54 3.05
CA ILE A 54 5.28 -4.74 3.81
C ILE A 54 5.71 -3.40 4.41
N ASN A 55 5.69 -3.33 5.74
CA ASN A 55 6.27 -2.20 6.48
C ASN A 55 7.80 -2.30 6.47
N THR A 56 8.48 -1.21 6.15
CA THR A 56 9.95 -1.16 6.08
C THR A 56 10.57 -0.41 7.24
N PRO A 57 11.88 -0.60 7.50
CA PRO A 57 12.66 0.34 8.30
C PRO A 57 12.65 1.75 7.69
N ILE A 58 13.02 2.74 8.50
CA ILE A 58 13.22 4.13 8.07
C ILE A 58 14.55 4.23 7.34
N SER A 59 14.55 3.82 6.07
CA SER A 59 15.73 3.78 5.22
C SER A 59 15.31 3.67 3.76
N GLU A 60 15.26 4.81 3.09
CA GLU A 60 14.80 4.96 1.72
C GLU A 60 15.66 4.16 0.75
N LEU A 61 16.98 4.22 0.91
CA LEU A 61 17.90 3.45 0.08
C LEU A 61 17.68 1.93 0.20
N SER A 62 17.25 1.45 1.38
CA SER A 62 17.03 0.02 1.60
C SER A 62 15.82 -0.49 0.83
N PHE A 63 14.66 0.16 0.97
CA PHE A 63 13.44 -0.31 0.30
C PHE A 63 13.36 0.10 -1.17
N VAL A 64 14.06 1.17 -1.58
CA VAL A 64 14.25 1.47 -3.01
C VAL A 64 15.19 0.46 -3.66
N GLY A 65 16.26 0.04 -2.98
CA GLY A 65 17.18 -0.98 -3.51
C GLY A 65 16.61 -2.40 -3.53
N ALA A 66 15.60 -2.69 -2.70
CA ALA A 66 14.94 -3.99 -2.63
C ALA A 66 13.79 -4.14 -3.66
N ALA A 67 13.27 -3.04 -4.20
CA ALA A 67 12.18 -3.01 -5.17
C ALA A 67 12.69 -3.24 -6.60
#